data_AF-A0A261A8S5-F1
#
_entry.id   AF-A0A261A8S5-F1
#
_cell.length_a   1.000
_cell.length_b   1.000
_cell.length_c   1.000
_cell.angle_alpha   90.00
_cell.angle_beta   90.00
_cell.angle_gamma   90.00
#
_symmetry.space_group_name_H-M   'P 1'
#
loop_
_entity.id
_entity.type
_entity.pdbx_description
1 polymer ?
#
loop_
_entity_poly.entity_id
_entity_poly.type
_entity_poly.pdbx_seq_one_letter_code
_entity_poly.pdbx_strand_id
1 'polypeptide(L)'
;MEKKDQISESKSEMTVVNVNIQMLIASGEVYGWADDVDSVLDTADKLLEFGGFIFPEVAAVASVVTKVGGVIRWITGNFKEEKPDPMKKVMEKLVVLEKKIDELGKKMAAQFADLKEFITEVNFLTNISVPTSNLMRFMQDLMNDPSPKALENFESAYNDRKPLKIAYDLLSFLEHEKTNPLIMAMKADPLRTTTTFNKWADKYSCLLGQFLFLEAMASGLMKDSDSFDVNLIIQRSGELVKDMDKIKEVYKKDPIYFEAMENYIADFLDKNSNFQRWDIANQIKEDLEKILLTNDALTVWAFNGPVAKSLFAADCTDKAKGQIAQVLNKNGRGVIICRSSQANTVEKEKIKELQSQMRKLTEFPFFPQYDYKEVPKYALKNFFPNGGSFCLMDYRNFPEMRSINCKHDVGPGVEGHVTTFDMPNHNQQFLKQVYKEFENNPPLSLTYMLSSYLKHYATKEIVKNVMANLLFLDAFYIGLTGQYNDTAELRREVRVVLGKMDNLNRTGGSQ
;
A
#
# COMPACT_ATOMS: atom_id res chain seq x y z
N MET A 1 -20.62 -16.52 76.04
CA MET A 1 -20.94 -16.57 74.60
C MET A 1 -21.25 -15.15 74.18
N GLU A 2 -20.48 -14.65 73.22
CA GLU A 2 -20.64 -13.42 72.43
C GLU A 2 -20.55 -12.04 73.10
N LYS A 3 -19.37 -11.44 72.87
CA LYS A 3 -19.11 -10.00 72.79
C LYS A 3 -19.98 -9.37 71.69
N LYS A 4 -20.53 -8.18 71.97
CA LYS A 4 -20.94 -7.23 70.92
C LYS A 4 -19.76 -6.29 70.66
N ASP A 5 -19.19 -6.41 69.48
CA ASP A 5 -18.16 -5.52 68.97
C ASP A 5 -18.75 -4.15 68.63
N GLN A 6 -18.11 -3.10 69.18
CA GLN A 6 -18.20 -1.73 68.70
C GLN A 6 -17.31 -1.61 67.46
N ILE A 7 -17.92 -1.39 66.30
CA ILE A 7 -17.20 -0.97 65.10
C ILE A 7 -16.91 0.53 65.27
N SER A 8 -15.67 0.85 65.59
CA SER A 8 -15.14 2.21 65.51
C SER A 8 -14.57 2.44 64.11
N GLU A 9 -14.88 3.60 63.55
CA GLU A 9 -14.35 4.10 62.29
C GLU A 9 -12.82 4.14 62.32
N SER A 10 -12.16 3.28 61.54
CA SER A 10 -10.73 3.45 61.24
C SER A 10 -10.60 4.41 60.05
N LYS A 11 -10.54 5.70 60.33
CA LYS A 11 -9.87 6.64 59.42
C LYS A 11 -8.40 6.21 59.34
N SER A 12 -7.97 5.78 58.16
CA SER A 12 -6.55 5.53 57.89
C SER A 12 -5.81 6.86 57.93
N GLU A 13 -5.21 7.16 59.08
CA GLU A 13 -4.22 8.23 59.19
C GLU A 13 -3.05 7.92 58.25
N MET A 14 -2.88 8.78 57.25
CA MET A 14 -1.78 8.75 56.31
C MET A 14 -0.51 9.14 57.08
N THR A 15 0.32 8.16 57.44
CA THR A 15 1.57 8.38 58.17
C THR A 15 2.58 9.09 57.26
N VAL A 16 2.61 10.43 57.32
CA VAL A 16 3.66 11.22 56.67
C VAL A 16 4.96 10.98 57.45
N VAL A 17 5.85 10.15 56.91
CA VAL A 17 7.21 10.03 57.41
C VAL A 17 7.91 11.35 57.13
N ASN A 18 8.06 12.16 58.17
CA ASN A 18 8.70 13.47 58.12
C ASN A 18 10.23 13.27 58.01
N VAL A 19 10.71 12.87 56.82
CA VAL A 19 12.15 12.69 56.56
C VAL A 19 12.80 14.07 56.46
N ASN A 20 13.84 14.30 57.27
CA ASN A 20 14.57 15.56 57.27
C ASN A 20 15.26 15.80 55.91
N ILE A 21 14.93 16.92 55.24
CA ILE A 21 15.51 17.31 53.95
C ILE A 21 17.05 17.36 53.95
N GLN A 22 17.68 17.66 55.10
CA GLN A 22 19.14 17.63 55.21
C GLN A 22 19.71 16.21 55.12
N MET A 23 18.99 15.20 55.61
CA MET A 23 19.40 13.79 55.46
C MET A 23 19.28 13.33 54.02
N LEU A 24 18.24 13.77 53.28
CA LEU A 24 18.05 13.45 51.87
C LEU A 24 19.11 14.12 50.97
N ILE A 25 19.52 15.34 51.32
CA ILE A 25 20.63 16.01 50.64
C ILE A 25 21.94 15.27 50.94
N ALA A 26 22.17 14.86 52.19
CA ALA A 26 23.37 14.14 52.59
C ALA A 26 23.46 12.71 52.02
N SER A 27 22.32 12.03 51.82
CA SER A 27 22.25 10.71 51.18
C SER A 27 22.41 10.75 49.67
N GLY A 28 22.37 11.94 49.07
CA GLY A 28 22.45 12.16 47.63
C GLY A 28 21.13 11.94 46.88
N GLU A 29 20.05 11.63 47.58
CA GLU A 29 18.74 11.30 47.00
C GLU A 29 18.14 12.45 46.18
N VAL A 30 18.38 13.70 46.60
CA VAL A 30 17.95 14.92 45.87
C VAL A 30 18.64 15.07 44.51
N TYR A 31 19.87 14.56 44.35
CA TYR A 31 20.54 14.56 43.05
C TYR A 31 19.91 13.52 42.12
N GLY A 32 19.52 12.37 42.65
CA GLY A 32 18.74 11.37 41.90
C GLY A 32 17.40 11.93 41.40
N TRP A 33 16.74 12.81 42.17
CA TRP A 33 15.52 13.48 41.71
C TRP A 33 15.76 14.43 40.54
N ALA A 34 16.88 15.16 40.54
CA ALA A 34 17.24 16.02 39.41
C ALA A 34 17.50 15.19 38.15
N ASP A 35 18.18 14.04 38.28
CA ASP A 35 18.45 13.12 37.19
C ASP A 35 17.16 12.48 36.63
N ASP A 36 16.22 12.08 37.50
CA ASP A 36 14.92 11.57 37.08
C ASP A 36 14.13 12.64 36.28
N VAL A 37 14.14 13.91 36.72
CA VAL A 37 13.49 15.01 35.98
C VAL A 37 14.18 15.29 34.65
N ASP A 38 15.52 15.23 34.59
CA ASP A 38 16.28 15.38 33.34
C ASP A 38 15.94 14.29 32.32
N SER A 39 15.79 13.04 32.76
CA SER A 39 15.38 11.94 31.88
C SER A 39 13.98 12.16 31.29
N VAL A 40 13.05 12.74 32.06
CA VAL A 40 11.72 13.13 31.54
C VAL A 40 11.81 14.35 30.61
N LEU A 41 12.71 15.30 30.87
CA LEU A 41 12.98 16.45 30.01
C LEU A 41 13.54 16.06 28.64
N ASP A 42 14.50 15.13 28.62
CA ASP A 42 15.08 14.57 27.39
C ASP A 42 14.01 13.84 26.59
N THR A 43 13.11 13.14 27.27
CA THR A 43 11.97 12.50 26.62
C THR A 43 11.01 13.53 26.06
N ALA A 44 10.68 14.59 26.80
CA ALA A 44 9.81 15.66 26.34
C ALA A 44 10.35 16.35 25.09
N ASP A 45 11.67 16.52 24.96
CA ASP A 45 12.29 17.04 23.72
C ASP A 45 12.05 16.12 22.53
N LYS A 46 12.26 14.81 22.69
CA LYS A 46 11.97 13.84 21.62
C LYS A 46 10.50 13.85 21.23
N LEU A 47 9.59 13.89 22.21
CA LEU A 47 8.16 13.99 21.96
C LEU A 47 7.80 15.28 21.21
N LEU A 48 8.50 16.39 21.48
CA LEU A 48 8.31 17.65 20.77
C LEU A 48 8.75 17.55 19.31
N GLU A 49 9.85 16.84 19.02
CA GLU A 49 10.29 16.55 17.64
C GLU A 49 9.22 15.75 16.87
N PHE A 50 8.64 14.73 17.50
CA PHE A 50 7.55 13.94 16.91
C PHE A 50 6.20 14.69 16.85
N GLY A 51 6.03 15.71 17.67
CA GLY A 51 4.84 16.55 17.71
C GLY A 51 3.68 15.98 18.54
N GLY A 52 3.95 15.10 19.51
CA GLY A 52 2.93 14.56 20.42
C GLY A 52 3.47 13.49 21.36
N PHE A 53 2.61 13.02 22.29
CA PHE A 53 2.95 11.97 23.26
C PHE A 53 2.94 10.58 22.62
N ILE A 54 3.96 10.24 21.83
CA ILE A 54 4.08 8.94 21.13
C ILE A 54 4.09 7.78 22.14
N PHE A 55 3.08 6.90 22.08
CA PHE A 55 2.86 5.85 23.09
C PHE A 55 4.09 4.96 23.36
N PRO A 56 4.79 4.39 22.36
CA PRO A 56 5.99 3.59 22.61
C PRO A 56 7.08 4.34 23.38
N GLU A 57 7.30 5.62 23.08
CA GLU A 57 8.32 6.45 23.74
C GLU A 57 7.93 6.74 25.19
N VAL A 58 6.66 7.07 25.43
CA VAL A 58 6.16 7.29 26.80
C VAL A 58 6.21 6.00 27.62
N ALA A 59 5.84 4.86 27.03
CA ALA A 59 5.86 3.56 27.70
C ALA A 59 7.26 3.16 28.15
N ALA A 60 8.29 3.49 27.35
CA ALA A 60 9.68 3.21 27.69
C ALA A 60 10.16 3.96 28.95
N VAL A 61 9.56 5.13 29.26
CA VAL A 61 9.95 5.97 30.41
C VAL A 61 8.90 6.07 31.50
N ALA A 62 7.80 5.32 31.42
CA ALA A 62 6.68 5.44 32.35
C ALA A 62 7.11 5.31 33.83
N SER A 63 8.06 4.42 34.14
CA SER A 63 8.59 4.28 35.50
C SER A 63 9.32 5.53 36.00
N VAL A 64 10.05 6.23 35.12
CA VAL A 64 10.74 7.48 35.45
C VAL A 64 9.71 8.60 35.65
N VAL A 65 8.68 8.67 34.80
CA VAL A 65 7.56 9.61 34.97
C VAL A 65 6.86 9.41 36.32
N THR A 66 6.67 8.15 36.75
CA THR A 66 6.15 7.82 38.09
C THR A 66 7.05 8.33 39.21
N LYS A 67 8.37 8.18 39.09
CA LYS A 67 9.29 8.74 40.09
C LYS A 67 9.17 10.26 40.19
N VAL A 68 9.09 10.97 39.06
CA VAL A 68 8.87 12.43 39.05
C VAL A 68 7.57 12.80 39.76
N GLY A 69 6.49 12.04 39.57
CA GLY A 69 5.26 12.21 40.35
C GLY A 69 5.47 12.05 41.86
N GLY A 70 6.28 11.08 42.27
CA GLY A 70 6.69 10.89 43.66
C GLY A 70 7.51 12.07 44.22
N VAL A 71 8.39 12.66 43.41
CA VAL A 71 9.14 13.88 43.78
C VAL A 71 8.19 15.05 44.03
N ILE A 72 7.21 15.26 43.14
CA ILE A 72 6.20 16.32 43.32
C ILE A 72 5.36 16.08 44.58
N ARG A 73 4.95 14.83 44.85
CA ARG A 73 4.27 14.47 46.10
C ARG A 73 5.11 14.79 47.33
N TRP A 74 6.40 14.48 47.28
CA TRP A 74 7.30 14.77 48.40
C TRP A 74 7.40 16.28 48.65
N ILE A 75 7.55 17.09 47.59
CA ILE A 75 7.64 18.55 47.69
C ILE A 75 6.36 19.16 48.26
N THR A 76 5.20 18.72 47.77
CA THR A 76 3.88 19.20 48.22
C THR A 76 3.60 18.80 49.67
N GLY A 77 3.95 17.58 50.09
CA GLY A 77 3.80 17.11 51.47
C GLY A 77 4.76 17.75 52.48
N ASN A 78 5.91 18.26 52.01
CA ASN A 78 6.92 18.93 52.83
C ASN A 78 7.03 20.42 52.51
N PHE A 79 5.93 21.05 52.10
CA PHE A 79 5.91 22.43 51.66
C PHE A 79 6.41 23.38 52.76
N LYS A 80 7.56 24.01 52.51
CA LYS A 80 8.16 25.07 53.34
C LYS A 80 8.44 26.28 52.46
N GLU A 81 8.26 27.48 53.01
CA GLU A 81 8.51 28.75 52.30
C GLU A 81 9.99 28.89 51.89
N GLU A 82 10.92 28.48 52.77
CA GLU A 82 12.35 28.39 52.44
C GLU A 82 12.74 26.96 52.06
N LYS A 83 13.17 26.79 50.81
CA LYS A 83 13.68 25.54 50.25
C LYS A 83 15.21 25.60 50.14
N PRO A 84 15.95 24.53 50.52
CA PRO A 84 17.39 24.45 50.30
C PRO A 84 17.75 24.56 48.81
N ASP A 85 18.95 25.06 48.49
CA ASP A 85 19.37 25.28 47.10
C ASP A 85 19.31 24.03 46.19
N PRO A 86 19.65 22.80 46.64
CA PRO A 86 19.46 21.60 45.82
C PRO A 86 17.98 21.37 45.44
N MET A 87 17.04 21.73 46.32
CA MET A 87 15.61 21.61 46.07
C MET A 87 15.12 22.68 45.08
N LYS A 88 15.66 23.90 45.16
CA LYS A 88 15.36 24.96 44.18
C LYS A 88 15.71 24.52 42.76
N LYS A 89 16.86 23.85 42.57
CA LYS A 89 17.26 23.30 41.26
C LYS A 89 16.28 22.27 40.71
N VAL A 90 15.75 21.38 41.56
CA VAL A 90 14.72 20.42 41.15
C VAL A 90 13.45 21.16 40.71
N MET A 91 13.01 22.17 41.46
CA MET A 91 11.84 22.98 41.07
C MET A 91 12.05 23.75 39.77
N GLU A 92 13.23 24.34 39.56
CA GLU A 92 13.56 25.01 38.29
C GLU A 92 13.44 24.05 37.11
N LYS A 93 13.89 22.80 37.26
CA LYS A 93 13.75 21.75 36.23
C LYS A 93 12.28 21.35 36.02
N LEU A 94 11.47 21.26 37.08
CA LEU A 94 10.03 21.00 36.95
C LEU A 94 9.31 22.12 36.18
N VAL A 95 9.67 23.38 36.41
CA VAL A 95 9.14 24.52 35.62
C VAL A 95 9.57 24.43 34.15
N VAL A 96 10.80 23.98 33.87
CA VAL A 96 11.22 23.74 32.47
C VAL A 96 10.41 22.59 31.86
N LEU A 97 10.16 21.53 32.62
CA LEU A 97 9.36 20.39 32.16
C LEU A 97 7.92 20.81 31.86
N GLU A 98 7.31 21.59 32.74
CA GLU A 98 5.99 22.17 32.53
C GLU A 98 5.88 22.88 31.18
N LYS A 99 6.82 23.77 30.86
CA LYS A 99 6.83 24.50 29.59
C LYS A 99 6.89 23.58 28.37
N LYS A 100 7.72 22.52 28.42
CA LYS A 100 7.78 21.53 27.34
C LYS A 100 6.46 20.75 27.21
N ILE A 101 5.83 20.42 28.34
CA ILE A 101 4.52 19.76 28.38
C ILE A 101 3.42 20.70 27.84
N ASP A 102 3.49 22.01 28.10
CA ASP A 102 2.58 23.01 27.51
C ASP A 102 2.75 23.12 26.00
N GLU A 103 3.98 23.15 25.51
CA GLU A 103 4.26 23.09 24.07
C GLU A 103 3.72 21.80 23.42
N LEU A 104 3.88 20.65 24.07
CA LEU A 104 3.26 19.39 23.64
C LEU A 104 1.73 19.48 23.66
N GLY A 105 1.14 20.06 24.71
CA GLY A 105 -0.30 20.27 24.83
C GLY A 105 -0.87 21.07 23.65
N LYS A 106 -0.18 22.12 23.22
CA LYS A 106 -0.55 22.92 22.04
C LYS A 106 -0.54 22.09 20.74
N LYS A 107 0.46 21.22 20.56
CA LYS A 107 0.51 20.31 19.40
C LYS A 107 -0.60 19.24 19.46
N MET A 108 -0.90 18.74 20.66
CA MET A 108 -1.99 17.78 20.89
C MET A 108 -3.38 18.36 20.64
N ALA A 109 -3.60 19.65 20.88
CA ALA A 109 -4.89 20.30 20.61
C ALA A 109 -5.34 20.14 19.15
N ALA A 110 -4.42 20.20 18.19
CA ALA A 110 -4.69 19.94 16.78
C ALA A 110 -5.11 18.47 16.54
N GLN A 111 -4.53 17.52 17.27
CA GLN A 111 -4.90 16.10 17.17
C GLN A 111 -6.33 15.85 17.68
N PHE A 112 -6.73 16.49 18.78
CA PHE A 112 -8.10 16.43 19.29
C PHE A 112 -9.11 17.09 18.36
N ALA A 113 -8.75 18.21 17.72
CA ALA A 113 -9.62 18.90 16.77
C ALA A 113 -9.98 18.00 15.58
N ASP A 114 -8.99 17.34 14.97
CA ASP A 114 -9.23 16.40 13.86
C ASP A 114 -10.12 15.22 14.28
N LEU A 115 -9.97 14.68 15.51
CA LEU A 115 -10.80 13.57 15.99
C LEU A 115 -12.26 14.00 16.25
N LYS A 116 -12.44 15.26 16.67
CA LYS A 116 -13.75 15.85 16.92
C LYS A 116 -14.62 15.89 15.66
N GLU A 117 -14.02 16.06 14.48
CA GLU A 117 -14.75 16.09 13.20
C GLU A 117 -15.35 14.72 12.81
N PHE A 118 -14.83 13.61 13.35
CA PHE A 118 -15.19 12.25 12.92
C PHE A 118 -16.04 11.46 13.93
N ILE A 119 -16.00 11.82 15.21
CA ILE A 119 -16.71 11.10 16.27
C ILE A 119 -17.96 11.91 16.65
N THR A 120 -19.02 11.25 17.13
CA THR A 120 -20.20 11.94 17.68
C THR A 120 -19.76 12.99 18.71
N GLU A 121 -19.87 14.25 18.30
CA GLU A 121 -19.13 15.40 18.85
C GLU A 121 -19.22 15.50 20.38
N VAL A 122 -20.38 15.16 20.93
CA VAL A 122 -20.65 15.30 22.37
C VAL A 122 -19.88 14.26 23.18
N ASN A 123 -19.95 12.97 22.84
CA ASN A 123 -19.37 11.93 23.70
C ASN A 123 -17.84 11.96 23.69
N PHE A 124 -17.21 12.19 22.52
CA PHE A 124 -15.75 12.32 22.47
C PHE A 124 -15.26 13.56 23.24
N LEU A 125 -15.97 14.68 23.11
CA LEU A 125 -15.63 15.91 23.81
C LEU A 125 -15.76 15.74 25.33
N THR A 126 -16.89 15.23 25.81
CA THR A 126 -17.19 15.13 27.25
C THR A 126 -16.40 14.04 27.95
N ASN A 127 -16.13 12.92 27.26
CA ASN A 127 -15.57 11.73 27.91
C ASN A 127 -14.06 11.61 27.74
N ILE A 128 -13.48 12.31 26.75
CA ILE A 128 -12.07 12.20 26.39
C ILE A 128 -11.41 13.57 26.39
N SER A 129 -11.79 14.47 25.48
CA SER A 129 -11.04 15.72 25.27
C SER A 129 -11.03 16.66 26.48
N VAL A 130 -12.20 16.94 27.07
CA VAL A 130 -12.31 17.85 28.22
C VAL A 130 -11.61 17.29 29.46
N PRO A 131 -11.84 16.02 29.87
CA PRO A 131 -11.15 15.47 31.02
C PRO A 131 -9.63 15.39 30.85
N THR A 132 -9.14 14.97 29.68
CA THR A 132 -7.69 14.95 29.41
C THR A 132 -7.10 16.36 29.52
N SER A 133 -7.75 17.37 28.95
CA SER A 133 -7.28 18.76 29.02
C SER A 133 -7.23 19.28 30.46
N ASN A 134 -8.26 18.98 31.26
CA ASN A 134 -8.30 19.37 32.67
C ASN A 134 -7.18 18.71 33.48
N LEU A 135 -6.95 17.41 33.29
CA LEU A 135 -5.87 16.68 33.97
C LEU A 135 -4.50 17.22 33.59
N MET A 136 -4.25 17.47 32.30
CA MET A 136 -2.99 18.04 31.84
C MET A 136 -2.74 19.40 32.48
N ARG A 137 -3.75 20.28 32.48
CA ARG A 137 -3.63 21.61 33.07
C ARG A 137 -3.28 21.56 34.56
N PHE A 138 -4.00 20.75 35.34
CA PHE A 138 -3.72 20.64 36.77
C PHE A 138 -2.39 19.94 37.07
N MET A 139 -1.95 19.02 36.21
CA MET A 139 -0.61 18.43 36.30
C MET A 139 0.48 19.48 36.02
N GLN A 140 0.27 20.37 35.04
CA GLN A 140 1.17 21.49 34.75
C GLN A 140 1.22 22.49 35.90
N ASP A 141 0.07 22.84 36.48
CA ASP A 141 -0.01 23.69 37.67
C ASP A 141 0.83 23.10 38.82
N LEU A 142 0.78 21.78 39.01
CA LEU A 142 1.60 21.06 40.00
C LEU A 142 3.11 21.10 39.72
N MET A 143 3.52 21.05 38.45
CA MET A 143 4.94 21.16 38.08
C MET A 143 5.47 22.59 38.25
N ASN A 144 4.64 23.60 37.93
CA ASN A 144 5.00 25.01 38.00
C ASN A 144 4.98 25.54 39.45
N ASP A 145 3.97 25.18 40.23
CA ASP A 145 3.85 25.52 41.65
C ASP A 145 3.40 24.30 42.47
N PRO A 146 4.35 23.46 42.94
CA PRO A 146 4.04 22.27 43.74
C PRO A 146 3.54 22.66 45.13
N SER A 147 2.27 23.02 45.24
CA SER A 147 1.58 23.41 46.46
C SER A 147 0.49 22.41 46.85
N PRO A 148 0.11 22.32 48.14
CA PRO A 148 -1.01 21.47 48.56
C PRO A 148 -2.32 21.78 47.82
N LYS A 149 -2.55 23.04 47.44
CA LYS A 149 -3.76 23.43 46.72
C LYS A 149 -3.75 22.94 45.27
N ALA A 150 -2.61 23.00 44.59
CA ALA A 150 -2.46 22.44 43.26
C ALA A 150 -2.68 20.92 43.26
N LEU A 151 -2.19 20.23 44.29
CA LEU A 151 -2.42 18.80 44.49
C LEU A 151 -3.90 18.46 44.66
N GLU A 152 -4.62 19.18 45.52
CA GLU A 152 -6.06 18.97 45.74
C GLU A 152 -6.86 19.15 44.44
N ASN A 153 -6.53 20.17 43.63
CA ASN A 153 -7.19 20.41 42.35
C ASN A 153 -6.96 19.26 41.35
N PHE A 154 -5.71 18.76 41.25
CA PHE A 154 -5.38 17.64 40.39
C PHE A 154 -6.06 16.35 40.86
N GLU A 155 -6.01 16.06 42.17
CA GLU A 155 -6.64 14.88 42.76
C GLU A 155 -8.15 14.87 42.53
N SER A 156 -8.81 16.03 42.68
CA SER A 156 -10.24 16.18 42.39
C SER A 156 -10.56 15.82 40.92
N ALA A 157 -9.80 16.35 39.97
CA ALA A 157 -9.98 16.04 38.54
C ALA A 157 -9.67 14.56 38.21
N TYR A 158 -8.63 14.00 38.83
CA TYR A 158 -8.24 12.61 38.66
C TYR A 158 -9.31 11.64 39.17
N ASN A 159 -9.90 11.93 40.33
CA ASN A 159 -10.95 11.11 40.92
C ASN A 159 -12.28 11.20 40.15
N ASP A 160 -12.60 12.36 39.58
CA ASP A 160 -13.73 12.50 38.66
C ASP A 160 -13.53 11.64 37.39
N ARG A 161 -12.32 11.71 36.82
CA ARG A 161 -12.02 11.02 35.56
C ARG A 161 -10.59 10.53 35.44
N LYS A 162 -10.36 9.27 35.81
CA LYS A 162 -9.03 8.63 35.67
C LYS A 162 -8.60 8.47 34.19
N PRO A 163 -7.32 8.69 33.84
CA PRO A 163 -6.76 8.40 32.53
C PRO A 163 -7.07 6.99 32.00
N LEU A 164 -7.02 5.97 32.86
CA LEU A 164 -7.40 4.59 32.48
C LEU A 164 -8.84 4.51 31.96
N LYS A 165 -9.78 5.21 32.60
CA LYS A 165 -11.19 5.25 32.16
C LYS A 165 -11.31 5.95 30.82
N ILE A 166 -10.62 7.07 30.65
CA ILE A 166 -10.56 7.80 29.37
C ILE A 166 -10.01 6.90 28.25
N ALA A 167 -8.96 6.12 28.53
CA ALA A 167 -8.39 5.17 27.59
C ALA A 167 -9.42 4.09 27.18
N TYR A 168 -10.17 3.54 28.13
CA TYR A 168 -11.24 2.57 27.82
C TYR A 168 -12.35 3.16 26.96
N ASP A 169 -12.77 4.39 27.24
CA ASP A 169 -13.77 5.05 26.41
C ASP A 169 -13.25 5.27 24.98
N LEU A 170 -12.00 5.73 24.83
CA LEU A 170 -11.35 5.83 23.51
C LEU A 170 -11.35 4.48 22.78
N LEU A 171 -10.91 3.41 23.44
CA LEU A 171 -10.86 2.08 22.85
C LEU A 171 -12.25 1.60 22.41
N SER A 172 -13.28 1.81 23.24
CA SER A 172 -14.66 1.47 22.89
C SER A 172 -15.16 2.22 21.64
N PHE A 173 -14.75 3.49 21.45
CA PHE A 173 -15.07 4.20 20.20
C PHE A 173 -14.38 3.57 18.97
N LEU A 174 -13.18 3.03 19.14
CA LEU A 174 -12.39 2.46 18.05
C LEU A 174 -12.83 1.03 17.68
N GLU A 175 -13.51 0.31 18.57
CA GLU A 175 -13.99 -1.07 18.33
C GLU A 175 -15.02 -1.17 17.20
N HIS A 176 -15.87 -0.15 17.01
CA HIS A 176 -16.93 -0.18 16.01
C HIS A 176 -16.53 0.50 14.70
N GLU A 177 -16.76 -0.20 13.59
CA GLU A 177 -16.41 0.27 12.23
C GLU A 177 -17.00 1.65 11.86
N LYS A 178 -18.20 1.95 12.37
CA LYS A 178 -18.93 3.20 12.10
C LYS A 178 -18.48 4.39 12.95
N THR A 179 -17.68 4.14 13.98
CA THR A 179 -17.18 5.17 14.90
C THR A 179 -15.65 5.24 14.94
N ASN A 180 -14.96 4.41 14.14
CA ASN A 180 -13.51 4.39 14.04
C ASN A 180 -13.04 5.33 12.90
N PRO A 181 -12.45 6.49 13.22
CA PRO A 181 -12.01 7.47 12.22
C PRO A 181 -11.02 6.93 11.20
N LEU A 182 -10.13 6.02 11.60
CA LEU A 182 -9.18 5.37 10.71
C LEU A 182 -9.92 4.60 9.61
N ILE A 183 -10.88 3.75 9.98
CA ILE A 183 -11.64 2.95 9.02
C ILE A 183 -12.46 3.86 8.09
N MET A 184 -13.10 4.88 8.65
CA MET A 184 -13.89 5.85 7.89
C MET A 184 -13.02 6.61 6.88
N ALA A 185 -11.87 7.13 7.32
CA ALA A 185 -10.95 7.86 6.46
C ALA A 185 -10.32 6.96 5.41
N MET A 186 -9.94 5.73 5.76
CA MET A 186 -9.43 4.77 4.78
C MET A 186 -10.49 4.44 3.72
N LYS A 187 -11.77 4.32 4.09
CA LYS A 187 -12.87 4.14 3.13
C LYS A 187 -13.09 5.37 2.24
N ALA A 188 -12.93 6.56 2.79
CA ALA A 188 -13.05 7.82 2.06
C ALA A 188 -11.86 8.12 1.15
N ASP A 189 -10.66 7.63 1.49
CA ASP A 189 -9.45 7.74 0.67
C ASP A 189 -9.52 6.75 -0.50
N PRO A 190 -9.72 7.22 -1.75
CA PRO A 190 -9.92 6.33 -2.89
C PRO A 190 -8.70 5.46 -3.19
N LEU A 191 -7.49 5.89 -2.84
CA LEU A 191 -6.25 5.16 -3.10
C LEU A 191 -5.76 4.32 -1.90
N ARG A 192 -6.47 4.36 -0.76
CA ARG A 192 -6.09 3.65 0.47
C ARG A 192 -4.64 3.95 0.85
N THR A 193 -4.28 5.21 1.03
CA THR A 193 -2.86 5.57 1.19
C THR A 193 -2.29 5.23 2.57
N THR A 194 -1.00 4.93 2.60
CA THR A 194 -0.19 4.81 3.82
C THR A 194 -0.23 6.11 4.63
N THR A 195 -0.29 7.27 3.96
CA THR A 195 -0.43 8.58 4.61
C THR A 195 -1.73 8.68 5.41
N THR A 196 -2.87 8.31 4.81
CA THR A 196 -4.16 8.30 5.52
C THR A 196 -4.13 7.33 6.69
N PHE A 197 -3.61 6.12 6.50
CA PHE A 197 -3.52 5.13 7.57
C PHE A 197 -2.67 5.64 8.74
N ASN A 198 -1.44 6.06 8.46
CA ASN A 198 -0.49 6.50 9.50
C ASN A 198 -0.99 7.76 10.21
N LYS A 199 -1.62 8.72 9.50
CA LYS A 199 -2.22 9.92 10.13
C LYS A 199 -3.10 9.56 11.33
N TRP A 200 -3.94 8.53 11.19
CA TRP A 200 -4.85 8.10 12.27
C TRP A 200 -4.19 7.20 13.29
N ALA A 201 -3.33 6.27 12.86
CA ALA A 201 -2.59 5.41 13.78
C ALA A 201 -1.70 6.24 14.73
N ASP A 202 -1.03 7.26 14.19
CA ASP A 202 -0.17 8.18 14.95
C ASP A 202 -0.99 9.03 15.93
N LYS A 203 -2.19 9.50 15.53
CA LYS A 203 -3.12 10.18 16.45
C LYS A 203 -3.52 9.33 17.64
N TYR A 204 -3.87 8.06 17.41
CA TYR A 204 -4.22 7.15 18.50
C TYR A 204 -3.01 6.88 19.41
N SER A 205 -1.82 6.70 18.82
CA SER A 205 -0.57 6.57 19.57
C SER A 205 -0.31 7.80 20.45
N CYS A 206 -0.49 9.01 19.91
CA CYS A 206 -0.35 10.26 20.66
C CYS A 206 -1.32 10.37 21.85
N LEU A 207 -2.59 10.01 21.66
CA LEU A 207 -3.57 10.07 22.74
C LEU A 207 -3.28 9.05 23.84
N LEU A 208 -2.99 7.81 23.47
CA LEU A 208 -2.68 6.76 24.43
C LEU A 208 -1.40 7.06 25.21
N GLY A 209 -0.38 7.61 24.56
CA GLY A 209 0.82 8.06 25.26
C GLY A 209 0.54 9.23 26.20
N GLN A 210 -0.36 10.15 25.84
CA GLN A 210 -0.77 11.23 26.75
C GLN A 210 -1.50 10.68 27.99
N PHE A 211 -2.39 9.70 27.82
CA PHE A 211 -3.07 9.05 28.95
C PHE A 211 -2.10 8.27 29.83
N LEU A 212 -1.13 7.59 29.21
CA LEU A 212 -0.09 6.88 29.93
C LEU A 212 0.81 7.82 30.73
N PHE A 213 1.20 8.95 30.15
CA PHE A 213 1.99 9.97 30.84
C PHE A 213 1.24 10.50 32.08
N LEU A 214 -0.04 10.84 31.92
CA LEU A 214 -0.91 11.28 33.01
C LEU A 214 -1.05 10.21 34.12
N GLU A 215 -1.31 8.96 33.75
CA GLU A 215 -1.48 7.87 34.72
C GLU A 215 -0.16 7.55 35.44
N ALA A 216 0.97 7.56 34.73
CA ALA A 216 2.28 7.33 35.31
C ALA A 216 2.63 8.42 36.34
N MET A 217 2.40 9.70 36.00
CA MET A 217 2.60 10.81 36.92
C MET A 217 1.68 10.71 38.14
N ALA A 218 0.38 10.43 37.92
CA ALA A 218 -0.62 10.27 38.96
C ALA A 218 -0.32 9.11 39.92
N SER A 219 0.21 7.99 39.39
CA SER A 219 0.62 6.83 40.18
C SER A 219 1.68 7.21 41.23
N GLY A 220 2.71 7.95 40.82
CA GLY A 220 3.73 8.44 41.75
C GLY A 220 3.19 9.49 42.72
N LEU A 221 2.34 10.37 42.21
CA LEU A 221 1.80 11.49 42.96
C LEU A 221 0.82 11.05 44.07
N MET A 222 -0.02 10.05 43.82
CA MET A 222 -1.17 9.74 44.69
C MET A 222 -1.28 8.28 45.11
N LYS A 223 -0.63 7.33 44.43
CA LYS A 223 -0.86 5.88 44.64
C LYS A 223 0.36 5.12 45.16
N ASP A 224 1.27 5.79 45.85
CA ASP A 224 2.52 5.16 46.34
C ASP A 224 3.29 4.41 45.23
N SER A 225 3.24 4.91 43.99
CA SER A 225 3.83 4.27 42.80
C SER A 225 3.20 2.93 42.40
N ASP A 226 1.93 2.69 42.75
CA ASP A 226 1.18 1.54 42.23
C ASP A 226 1.08 1.60 40.71
N SER A 227 1.71 0.62 40.06
CA SER A 227 1.80 0.53 38.60
C SER A 227 0.64 -0.22 37.95
N PHE A 228 -0.35 -0.70 38.71
CA PHE A 228 -1.45 -1.50 38.18
C PHE A 228 -2.17 -0.82 37.00
N ASP A 229 -2.64 0.42 37.18
CA ASP A 229 -3.38 1.15 36.15
C ASP A 229 -2.46 1.55 34.96
N VAL A 230 -1.19 1.87 35.23
CA VAL A 230 -0.17 2.15 34.21
C VAL A 230 0.04 0.93 33.30
N ASN A 231 0.25 -0.24 33.90
CA ASN A 231 0.45 -1.50 33.18
C ASN A 231 -0.79 -1.88 32.37
N LEU A 232 -1.99 -1.59 32.88
CA LEU A 232 -3.23 -1.87 32.18
C LEU A 232 -3.39 -0.98 30.94
N ILE A 233 -3.05 0.31 31.02
CA ILE A 233 -3.00 1.20 29.84
C ILE A 233 -1.99 0.67 28.82
N ILE A 234 -0.80 0.27 29.26
CA ILE A 234 0.25 -0.28 28.37
C ILE A 234 -0.27 -1.53 27.65
N GLN A 235 -0.87 -2.47 28.39
CA GLN A 235 -1.41 -3.70 27.82
C GLN A 235 -2.49 -3.41 26.77
N ARG A 236 -3.50 -2.59 27.12
CA ARG A 236 -4.63 -2.30 26.24
C ARG A 236 -4.22 -1.51 25.00
N SER A 237 -3.28 -0.57 25.15
CA SER A 237 -2.71 0.16 24.02
C SER A 237 -1.92 -0.77 23.09
N GLY A 238 -1.18 -1.73 23.65
CA GLY A 238 -0.49 -2.75 22.87
C GLY A 238 -1.44 -3.69 22.11
N GLU A 239 -2.60 -4.00 22.68
CA GLU A 239 -3.68 -4.74 21.99
C GLU A 239 -4.22 -3.92 20.80
N LEU A 240 -4.48 -2.62 20.98
CA LEU A 240 -4.93 -1.75 19.88
C LEU A 240 -3.90 -1.68 18.75
N VAL A 241 -2.60 -1.54 19.06
CA VAL A 241 -1.55 -1.52 18.03
C VAL A 241 -1.58 -2.79 17.19
N LYS A 242 -1.73 -3.97 17.82
CA LYS A 242 -1.88 -5.24 17.10
C LYS A 242 -3.13 -5.26 16.23
N ASP A 243 -4.23 -4.68 16.68
CA ASP A 243 -5.46 -4.61 15.90
C ASP A 243 -5.34 -3.63 14.72
N MET A 244 -4.62 -2.51 14.90
CA MET A 244 -4.26 -1.62 13.80
C MET A 244 -3.40 -2.33 12.76
N ASP A 245 -2.41 -3.13 13.17
CA ASP A 245 -1.60 -3.93 12.24
C ASP A 245 -2.46 -4.92 11.45
N LYS A 246 -3.44 -5.58 12.10
CA LYS A 246 -4.40 -6.44 11.40
C LYS A 246 -5.22 -5.66 10.37
N ILE A 247 -5.73 -4.47 10.73
CA ILE A 247 -6.49 -3.60 9.81
C ILE A 247 -5.60 -3.16 8.64
N LYS A 248 -4.33 -2.83 8.90
CA LYS A 248 -3.35 -2.48 7.86
C LYS A 248 -3.18 -3.60 6.85
N GLU A 249 -3.07 -4.84 7.33
CA GLU A 249 -2.95 -6.02 6.46
C GLU A 249 -4.23 -6.33 5.66
N VAL A 250 -5.40 -5.95 6.16
CA VAL A 250 -6.66 -6.01 5.39
C VAL A 250 -6.59 -5.03 4.21
N TYR A 251 -6.23 -3.78 4.45
CA TYR A 251 -6.15 -2.77 3.38
C TYR A 251 -5.06 -3.06 2.36
N LYS A 252 -3.92 -3.65 2.76
CA LYS A 252 -2.89 -4.07 1.81
C LYS A 252 -3.37 -5.11 0.79
N LYS A 253 -4.46 -5.81 1.07
CA LYS A 253 -5.07 -6.83 0.19
C LYS A 253 -6.38 -6.34 -0.45
N ASP A 254 -6.87 -5.16 -0.07
CA ASP A 254 -8.10 -4.59 -0.58
C ASP A 254 -7.90 -4.17 -2.05
N PRO A 255 -8.65 -4.73 -3.02
CA PRO A 255 -8.48 -4.35 -4.41
C PRO A 255 -9.14 -3.03 -4.80
N ILE A 256 -9.99 -2.45 -3.94
CA ILE A 256 -10.84 -1.31 -4.25
C ILE A 256 -10.01 -0.07 -4.63
N TYR A 257 -8.80 0.11 -4.07
CA TYR A 257 -7.97 1.29 -4.37
C TYR A 257 -7.71 1.47 -5.88
N PHE A 258 -7.69 0.36 -6.62
CA PHE A 258 -7.35 0.37 -8.03
C PHE A 258 -8.48 0.93 -8.90
N GLU A 259 -9.73 0.97 -8.40
CA GLU A 259 -10.85 1.62 -9.08
C GLU A 259 -10.63 3.14 -9.24
N ALA A 260 -9.87 3.76 -8.34
CA ALA A 260 -9.53 5.18 -8.39
C ALA A 260 -8.27 5.49 -9.24
N MET A 261 -7.60 4.46 -9.76
CA MET A 261 -6.30 4.62 -10.42
C MET A 261 -6.38 5.44 -11.71
N GLU A 262 -7.47 5.30 -12.48
CA GLU A 262 -7.66 6.11 -13.69
C GLU A 262 -7.81 7.60 -13.39
N ASN A 263 -8.52 7.95 -12.32
CA ASN A 263 -8.66 9.34 -11.86
C ASN A 263 -7.32 9.89 -11.40
N TYR A 264 -6.54 9.11 -10.64
CA TYR A 264 -5.18 9.48 -10.25
C TYR A 264 -4.30 9.78 -11.47
N ILE A 265 -4.29 8.88 -12.47
CA ILE A 265 -3.53 9.07 -13.71
C ILE A 265 -3.99 10.36 -14.42
N ALA A 266 -5.30 10.57 -14.52
CA ALA A 266 -5.87 11.71 -15.21
C ALA A 266 -5.47 13.04 -14.57
N ASP A 267 -5.49 13.11 -13.23
CA ASP A 267 -5.09 14.29 -12.45
C ASP A 267 -3.58 14.52 -12.52
N PHE A 268 -2.79 13.43 -12.47
CA PHE A 268 -1.34 13.49 -12.61
C PHE A 268 -0.94 14.12 -13.95
N LEU A 269 -1.57 13.70 -15.05
CA LEU A 269 -1.27 14.21 -16.39
C LEU A 269 -1.70 15.68 -16.60
N ASP A 270 -2.72 16.16 -15.88
CA ASP A 270 -3.11 17.57 -15.92
C ASP A 270 -2.12 18.45 -15.15
N LYS A 271 -1.69 18.01 -13.96
CA LYS A 271 -0.76 18.77 -13.11
C LYS A 271 0.65 18.81 -13.68
N ASN A 272 1.05 17.78 -14.43
CA ASN A 272 2.41 17.61 -14.95
C ASN A 272 2.45 17.76 -16.49
N SER A 273 1.77 18.78 -17.01
CA SER A 273 1.60 19.04 -18.45
C SER A 273 2.90 19.36 -19.22
N ASN A 274 4.05 19.44 -18.54
CA ASN A 274 5.38 19.65 -19.12
C ASN A 274 6.25 18.38 -19.13
N PHE A 275 5.86 17.33 -18.41
CA PHE A 275 6.69 16.12 -18.26
C PHE A 275 6.78 15.31 -19.55
N GLN A 276 7.97 14.78 -19.84
CA GLN A 276 8.18 13.79 -20.89
C GLN A 276 7.84 12.39 -20.37
N ARG A 277 7.71 11.39 -21.27
CA ARG A 277 7.33 10.02 -20.88
C ARG A 277 8.20 9.42 -19.76
N TRP A 278 9.49 9.75 -19.74
CA TRP A 278 10.42 9.26 -18.72
C TRP A 278 10.15 9.88 -17.34
N ASP A 279 9.92 11.19 -17.30
CA ASP A 279 9.55 11.91 -16.08
C ASP A 279 8.21 11.41 -15.53
N ILE A 280 7.24 11.17 -16.41
CA ILE A 280 5.92 10.62 -16.06
C ILE A 280 6.07 9.25 -15.38
N ALA A 281 6.79 8.32 -16.02
CA ALA A 281 6.93 6.97 -15.50
C ALA A 281 7.67 6.95 -14.14
N ASN A 282 8.73 7.76 -13.99
CA ASN A 282 9.47 7.87 -12.74
C ASN A 282 8.65 8.49 -11.62
N GLN A 283 8.01 9.63 -11.87
CA GLN A 283 7.28 10.32 -10.81
C GLN A 283 6.06 9.51 -10.36
N ILE A 284 5.34 8.87 -11.29
CA ILE A 284 4.24 7.96 -10.91
C ILE A 284 4.78 6.79 -10.07
N LYS A 285 5.94 6.22 -10.43
CA LYS A 285 6.58 5.17 -9.62
C LYS A 285 6.84 5.68 -8.20
N GLU A 286 7.55 6.80 -8.07
CA GLU A 286 7.93 7.37 -6.77
C GLU A 286 6.70 7.72 -5.92
N ASP A 287 5.69 8.34 -6.52
CA ASP A 287 4.45 8.72 -5.85
C ASP A 287 3.72 7.47 -5.33
N LEU A 288 3.49 6.48 -6.19
CA LEU A 288 2.75 5.28 -5.83
C LEU A 288 3.51 4.38 -4.85
N GLU A 289 4.84 4.26 -4.96
CA GLU A 289 5.67 3.54 -3.98
C GLU A 289 5.61 4.18 -2.60
N LYS A 290 5.54 5.51 -2.55
CA LYS A 290 5.48 6.25 -1.30
C LYS A 290 4.09 6.19 -0.65
N ILE A 291 3.03 6.31 -1.45
CA ILE A 291 1.68 6.55 -0.90
C ILE A 291 0.82 5.30 -0.82
N LEU A 292 0.96 4.30 -1.70
CA LEU A 292 -0.01 3.19 -1.72
C LEU A 292 0.20 2.24 -0.54
N LEU A 293 -0.90 1.83 0.10
CA LEU A 293 -0.90 0.74 1.07
C LEU A 293 -1.39 -0.55 0.38
N THR A 294 -0.49 -1.22 -0.36
CA THR A 294 -0.83 -2.46 -1.08
C THR A 294 0.33 -3.45 -1.10
N ASN A 295 -0.01 -4.75 -1.18
CA ASN A 295 0.93 -5.83 -1.47
C ASN A 295 0.99 -6.19 -2.97
N ASP A 296 0.19 -5.54 -3.80
CA ASP A 296 0.16 -5.81 -5.22
C ASP A 296 1.43 -5.29 -5.91
N ALA A 297 1.84 -6.00 -6.95
CA ALA A 297 2.85 -5.55 -7.88
C ALA A 297 2.20 -4.74 -9.00
N LEU A 298 2.80 -3.61 -9.36
CA LEU A 298 2.31 -2.76 -10.45
C LEU A 298 3.40 -2.53 -11.52
N THR A 299 2.96 -2.26 -12.74
CA THR A 299 3.83 -1.65 -13.76
C THR A 299 3.13 -0.47 -14.41
N VAL A 300 3.87 0.62 -14.55
CA VAL A 300 3.47 1.87 -15.17
C VAL A 300 4.08 1.94 -16.57
N TRP A 301 3.26 2.18 -17.58
CA TRP A 301 3.66 2.38 -18.97
C TRP A 301 3.28 3.79 -19.39
N ALA A 302 4.28 4.65 -19.62
CA ALA A 302 4.08 6.03 -20.04
C ALA A 302 4.41 6.20 -21.53
N PHE A 303 3.47 6.78 -22.26
CA PHE A 303 3.53 6.96 -23.71
C PHE A 303 3.77 8.41 -24.08
N ASN A 304 4.49 8.62 -25.19
CA ASN A 304 4.60 9.94 -25.79
C ASN A 304 3.67 10.01 -27.00
N GLY A 305 2.86 11.05 -27.08
CA GLY A 305 1.88 11.20 -28.16
C GLY A 305 0.59 10.42 -27.94
N PRO A 306 -0.41 10.63 -28.82
CA PRO A 306 -1.69 9.96 -28.70
C PRO A 306 -1.55 8.45 -28.95
N VAL A 307 -1.96 7.64 -27.96
CA VAL A 307 -2.15 6.20 -28.12
C VAL A 307 -3.50 5.99 -28.80
N ALA A 308 -3.50 5.88 -30.13
CA ALA A 308 -4.68 5.47 -30.85
C ALA A 308 -5.12 4.06 -30.39
N LYS A 309 -6.43 3.82 -30.30
CA LYS A 309 -6.99 2.50 -29.91
C LYS A 309 -6.54 1.35 -30.83
N SER A 310 -6.01 1.64 -32.01
CA SER A 310 -5.44 0.66 -32.94
C SER A 310 -4.00 0.27 -32.62
N LEU A 311 -3.30 1.01 -31.75
CA LEU A 311 -1.89 0.81 -31.39
C LEU A 311 -1.71 0.07 -30.06
N PHE A 312 -2.82 -0.18 -29.36
CA PHE A 312 -2.87 -0.88 -28.10
C PHE A 312 -4.14 -1.73 -28.03
N ALA A 313 -3.98 -3.02 -27.73
CA ALA A 313 -5.09 -3.92 -27.44
C ALA A 313 -4.77 -4.68 -26.16
N ALA A 314 -5.72 -4.72 -25.23
CA ALA A 314 -5.61 -5.52 -24.03
C ALA A 314 -6.90 -6.29 -23.80
N ASP A 315 -6.76 -7.47 -23.20
CA ASP A 315 -7.88 -8.22 -22.66
C ASP A 315 -7.48 -8.78 -21.29
N CYS A 316 -8.49 -9.03 -20.47
CA CYS A 316 -8.36 -9.61 -19.15
C CYS A 316 -9.28 -10.81 -19.05
N THR A 317 -8.80 -11.87 -18.40
CA THR A 317 -9.69 -12.94 -17.95
C THR A 317 -10.75 -12.39 -16.98
N ASP A 318 -11.86 -13.08 -16.79
CA ASP A 318 -12.87 -12.66 -15.80
C ASP A 318 -12.29 -12.51 -14.39
N LYS A 319 -11.24 -13.29 -14.06
CA LYS A 319 -10.51 -13.24 -12.79
C LYS A 319 -9.53 -12.06 -12.68
N ALA A 320 -9.30 -11.33 -13.77
CA ALA A 320 -8.37 -10.21 -13.89
C ALA A 320 -9.06 -8.91 -14.35
N LYS A 321 -10.39 -8.89 -14.41
CA LYS A 321 -11.15 -7.65 -14.59
C LYS A 321 -10.75 -6.65 -13.50
N GLY A 322 -10.48 -5.40 -13.91
CA GLY A 322 -10.00 -4.35 -13.01
C GLY A 322 -8.51 -4.43 -12.66
N GLN A 323 -7.69 -5.18 -13.41
CA GLN A 323 -6.21 -5.18 -13.25
C GLN A 323 -5.49 -4.21 -14.19
N ILE A 324 -6.22 -3.49 -15.03
CA ILE A 324 -5.67 -2.47 -15.94
C ILE A 324 -6.42 -1.16 -15.69
N ALA A 325 -5.67 -0.10 -15.44
CA ALA A 325 -6.17 1.27 -15.40
C ALA A 325 -5.47 2.06 -16.51
N GLN A 326 -6.23 2.77 -17.35
CA GLN A 326 -5.67 3.45 -18.51
C GLN A 326 -6.29 4.81 -18.77
N VAL A 327 -5.44 5.79 -19.08
CA VAL A 327 -5.84 7.09 -19.62
C VAL A 327 -5.08 7.28 -20.92
N LEU A 328 -5.80 7.17 -22.04
CA LEU A 328 -5.23 7.24 -23.38
C LEU A 328 -5.64 8.57 -24.01
N ASN A 329 -4.67 9.41 -24.38
CA ASN A 329 -4.84 10.69 -25.09
C ASN A 329 -5.25 11.90 -24.23
N LYS A 330 -4.72 12.01 -23.01
CA LYS A 330 -4.88 13.22 -22.20
C LYS A 330 -3.69 14.15 -22.40
N ASN A 331 -3.92 15.36 -22.90
CA ASN A 331 -2.87 16.34 -23.27
C ASN A 331 -1.81 15.75 -24.23
N GLY A 332 -2.24 14.89 -25.16
CA GLY A 332 -1.34 14.21 -26.11
C GLY A 332 -0.45 13.13 -25.49
N ARG A 333 -0.83 12.57 -24.33
CA ARG A 333 -0.08 11.53 -23.61
C ARG A 333 -0.98 10.36 -23.24
N GLY A 334 -0.35 9.24 -22.94
CA GLY A 334 -1.03 8.05 -22.43
C GLY A 334 -0.29 7.45 -21.24
N VAL A 335 -1.03 6.93 -20.28
CA VAL A 335 -0.50 6.12 -19.20
C VAL A 335 -1.37 4.91 -19.00
N ILE A 336 -0.74 3.75 -18.84
CA ILE A 336 -1.37 2.48 -18.52
C ILE A 336 -0.70 1.94 -17.26
N ILE A 337 -1.49 1.54 -16.27
CA ILE A 337 -1.01 0.86 -15.08
C ILE A 337 -1.62 -0.53 -15.05
N CYS A 338 -0.75 -1.54 -15.01
CA CYS A 338 -1.13 -2.94 -14.88
C CYS A 338 -0.84 -3.40 -13.45
N ARG A 339 -1.74 -4.19 -12.88
CA ARG A 339 -1.69 -4.70 -11.51
C ARG A 339 -1.67 -6.22 -11.47
N SER A 340 -0.95 -6.80 -10.52
CA SER A 340 -1.09 -8.21 -10.14
C SER A 340 -1.05 -8.39 -8.63
N SER A 341 -2.08 -9.03 -8.09
CA SER A 341 -2.15 -9.43 -6.69
C SER A 341 -1.36 -10.71 -6.37
N GLN A 342 -0.87 -11.41 -7.41
CA GLN A 342 -0.20 -12.69 -7.24
C GLN A 342 1.31 -12.63 -7.51
N ALA A 343 1.79 -11.64 -8.25
CA ALA A 343 3.19 -11.60 -8.71
C ALA A 343 4.21 -11.71 -7.57
N ASN A 344 3.92 -11.12 -6.41
CA ASN A 344 4.80 -11.18 -5.23
C ASN A 344 4.75 -12.52 -4.47
N THR A 345 3.67 -13.29 -4.65
CA THR A 345 3.48 -14.60 -4.02
C THR A 345 3.88 -15.79 -4.90
N VAL A 346 4.02 -15.55 -6.20
CA VAL A 346 4.34 -16.59 -7.18
C VAL A 346 5.83 -16.94 -7.12
N GLU A 347 6.13 -18.24 -7.14
CA GLU A 347 7.48 -18.79 -7.20
C GLU A 347 8.16 -18.47 -8.54
N LYS A 348 9.49 -18.39 -8.52
CA LYS A 348 10.30 -17.99 -9.69
C LYS A 348 10.11 -18.94 -10.87
N GLU A 349 9.81 -20.20 -10.61
CA GLU A 349 9.57 -21.27 -11.59
C GLU A 349 8.36 -20.98 -12.48
N LYS A 350 7.27 -20.46 -11.90
CA LYS A 350 6.08 -20.05 -12.66
C LYS A 350 6.34 -18.82 -13.52
N ILE A 351 7.20 -17.91 -13.07
CA ILE A 351 7.66 -16.78 -13.90
C ILE A 351 8.48 -17.28 -15.09
N LYS A 352 9.38 -18.27 -14.89
CA LYS A 352 10.12 -18.90 -15.99
C LYS A 352 9.19 -19.64 -16.97
N GLU A 353 8.11 -20.24 -16.48
CA GLU A 353 7.09 -20.86 -17.33
C GLU A 353 6.41 -19.82 -18.22
N LEU A 354 5.96 -18.68 -17.65
CA LEU A 354 5.41 -17.56 -18.41
C LEU A 354 6.41 -17.03 -19.45
N GLN A 355 7.70 -16.95 -19.12
CA GLN A 355 8.76 -16.59 -20.08
C GLN A 355 8.89 -17.58 -21.23
N SER A 356 8.80 -18.88 -20.93
CA SER A 356 8.82 -19.93 -21.96
C SER A 356 7.57 -19.86 -22.86
N GLN A 357 6.39 -19.64 -22.29
CA GLN A 357 5.14 -19.42 -23.04
C GLN A 357 5.23 -18.19 -23.94
N MET A 358 5.80 -17.09 -23.44
CA MET A 358 6.01 -15.87 -24.22
C MET A 358 6.95 -16.10 -25.40
N ARG A 359 8.08 -16.79 -25.20
CA ARG A 359 9.00 -17.14 -26.31
C ARG A 359 8.30 -17.95 -27.40
N LYS A 360 7.51 -18.95 -27.02
CA LYS A 360 6.72 -19.74 -27.99
C LYS A 360 5.76 -18.87 -28.78
N LEU A 361 5.05 -17.94 -28.13
CA LEU A 361 4.15 -17.01 -28.82
C LEU A 361 4.92 -16.14 -29.82
N THR A 362 6.11 -15.65 -29.45
CA THR A 362 6.94 -14.80 -30.32
C THR A 362 7.51 -15.52 -31.55
N GLU A 363 7.59 -16.85 -31.51
CA GLU A 363 8.01 -17.68 -32.64
C GLU A 363 6.89 -17.88 -33.69
N PHE A 364 5.63 -17.63 -33.33
CA PHE A 364 4.51 -17.71 -34.28
C PHE A 364 4.42 -16.44 -35.14
N PRO A 365 4.44 -16.55 -36.49
CA PRO A 365 4.22 -15.40 -37.36
C PRO A 365 2.81 -14.87 -37.15
N PHE A 366 2.71 -13.62 -36.69
CA PHE A 366 1.44 -12.99 -36.41
C PHE A 366 0.91 -12.31 -37.67
N PHE A 367 -0.14 -12.88 -38.27
CA PHE A 367 -0.80 -12.29 -39.43
C PHE A 367 -1.72 -11.15 -38.96
N PRO A 368 -1.59 -9.92 -39.52
CA PRO A 368 -2.46 -8.82 -39.15
C PRO A 368 -3.92 -9.22 -39.39
N GLN A 369 -4.71 -9.27 -38.32
CA GLN A 369 -6.16 -9.23 -38.46
C GLN A 369 -6.58 -7.76 -38.41
N TYR A 370 -7.55 -7.38 -39.24
CA TYR A 370 -8.08 -6.01 -39.34
C TYR A 370 -8.57 -5.43 -38.00
N ASP A 371 -8.84 -6.27 -37.00
CA ASP A 371 -9.15 -5.85 -35.64
C ASP A 371 -8.27 -6.60 -34.63
N TYR A 372 -7.21 -5.93 -34.16
CA TYR A 372 -6.29 -6.47 -33.15
C TYR A 372 -6.96 -6.75 -31.79
N LYS A 373 -8.24 -6.39 -31.59
CA LYS A 373 -8.96 -6.57 -30.33
C LYS A 373 -9.14 -8.02 -29.90
N GLU A 374 -9.26 -8.97 -30.83
CA GLU A 374 -9.44 -10.39 -30.48
C GLU A 374 -8.12 -11.11 -30.19
N VAL A 375 -6.98 -10.47 -30.49
CA VAL A 375 -5.65 -11.06 -30.31
C VAL A 375 -5.33 -11.30 -28.84
N PRO A 376 -5.48 -10.32 -27.92
CA PRO A 376 -5.25 -10.56 -26.50
C PRO A 376 -6.09 -11.70 -25.94
N LYS A 377 -7.37 -11.79 -26.34
CA LYS A 377 -8.28 -12.86 -25.93
C LYS A 377 -7.80 -14.24 -26.40
N TYR A 378 -7.37 -14.33 -27.66
CA TYR A 378 -6.81 -15.56 -28.22
C TYR A 378 -5.49 -15.95 -27.52
N ALA A 379 -4.60 -14.98 -27.27
CA ALA A 379 -3.34 -15.21 -26.59
C ALA A 379 -3.54 -15.73 -25.15
N LEU A 380 -4.43 -15.10 -24.38
CA LEU A 380 -4.79 -15.56 -23.03
C LEU A 380 -5.36 -16.98 -23.05
N LYS A 381 -6.29 -17.27 -23.97
CA LYS A 381 -6.93 -18.59 -24.03
C LYS A 381 -5.96 -19.72 -24.41
N ASN A 382 -5.06 -19.48 -25.36
CA ASN A 382 -4.29 -20.57 -25.99
C ASN A 382 -2.82 -20.64 -25.53
N PHE A 383 -2.23 -19.52 -25.09
CA PHE A 383 -0.80 -19.46 -24.73
C PHE A 383 -0.59 -19.17 -23.25
N PHE A 384 -1.47 -18.37 -22.63
CA PHE A 384 -1.34 -17.97 -21.22
C PHE A 384 -2.58 -18.33 -20.39
N PRO A 385 -2.92 -19.62 -20.25
CA PRO A 385 -4.12 -20.04 -19.51
C PRO A 385 -4.08 -19.65 -18.02
N ASN A 386 -2.88 -19.40 -17.48
CA ASN A 386 -2.66 -18.91 -16.12
C ASN A 386 -2.39 -17.39 -16.07
N GLY A 387 -2.44 -16.71 -17.22
CA GLY A 387 -2.25 -15.26 -17.32
C GLY A 387 -3.52 -14.51 -16.89
N GLY A 388 -3.32 -13.41 -16.14
CA GLY A 388 -4.43 -12.54 -15.75
C GLY A 388 -4.88 -11.66 -16.92
N SER A 389 -3.93 -10.88 -17.45
CA SER A 389 -4.13 -9.95 -18.56
C SER A 389 -3.06 -10.14 -19.63
N PHE A 390 -3.40 -9.76 -20.86
CA PHE A 390 -2.45 -9.71 -21.98
C PHE A 390 -2.63 -8.38 -22.68
N CYS A 391 -1.51 -7.71 -22.96
CA CYS A 391 -1.48 -6.45 -23.69
C CYS A 391 -0.59 -6.60 -24.92
N LEU A 392 -1.09 -6.13 -26.05
CA LEU A 392 -0.36 -6.01 -27.30
C LEU A 392 -0.21 -4.53 -27.64
N MET A 393 0.97 -4.16 -28.10
CA MET A 393 1.26 -2.80 -28.53
C MET A 393 2.14 -2.73 -29.77
N ASP A 394 1.96 -1.67 -30.55
CA ASP A 394 2.81 -1.38 -31.69
C ASP A 394 4.21 -0.93 -31.22
N TYR A 395 5.25 -1.56 -31.75
CA TYR A 395 6.65 -1.27 -31.42
C TYR A 395 7.06 0.19 -31.71
N ARG A 396 6.38 0.87 -32.63
CA ARG A 396 6.63 2.29 -32.96
C ARG A 396 6.23 3.24 -31.83
N ASN A 397 5.47 2.76 -30.85
CA ASN A 397 5.03 3.54 -29.69
C ASN A 397 5.47 2.89 -28.37
N PHE A 398 6.74 2.47 -28.30
CA PHE A 398 7.30 1.84 -27.11
C PHE A 398 7.21 2.77 -25.88
N PRO A 399 6.65 2.32 -24.76
CA PRO A 399 6.42 3.16 -23.59
C PRO A 399 7.68 3.21 -22.72
N GLU A 400 7.78 4.21 -21.86
CA GLU A 400 8.67 4.09 -20.72
C GLU A 400 7.99 3.23 -19.64
N MET A 401 8.68 2.18 -19.18
CA MET A 401 8.13 1.22 -18.20
C MET A 401 8.80 1.34 -16.84
N ARG A 402 8.01 1.31 -15.76
CA ARG A 402 8.49 1.24 -14.38
C ARG A 402 7.73 0.21 -13.57
N SER A 403 8.47 -0.57 -12.79
CA SER A 403 7.93 -1.57 -11.85
C SER A 403 7.84 -0.98 -10.45
N ILE A 404 6.74 -1.28 -9.76
CA ILE A 404 6.45 -0.84 -8.38
C ILE A 404 6.14 -2.10 -7.57
N ASN A 405 6.74 -2.20 -6.38
CA ASN A 405 6.46 -3.29 -5.43
C ASN A 405 6.55 -4.70 -6.07
N CYS A 406 7.59 -4.95 -6.88
CA CYS A 406 7.77 -6.20 -7.61
C CYS A 406 8.93 -6.99 -7.01
N LYS A 407 8.67 -8.20 -6.51
CA LYS A 407 9.69 -9.10 -5.95
C LYS A 407 10.78 -9.53 -6.95
N HIS A 408 10.47 -9.54 -8.25
CA HIS A 408 11.31 -10.15 -9.29
C HIS A 408 11.96 -9.14 -10.26
N ASP A 409 12.09 -7.86 -9.89
CA ASP A 409 12.68 -6.74 -10.67
C ASP A 409 12.04 -6.39 -12.04
N VAL A 410 11.31 -7.31 -12.69
CA VAL A 410 10.82 -7.16 -14.09
C VAL A 410 9.32 -6.85 -14.24
N GLY A 411 8.67 -6.31 -13.20
CA GLY A 411 7.22 -6.05 -13.22
C GLY A 411 6.40 -7.30 -12.86
N PRO A 412 5.05 -7.24 -12.83
CA PRO A 412 4.19 -8.36 -12.47
C PRO A 412 4.02 -9.40 -13.59
N GLY A 413 4.69 -9.24 -14.74
CA GLY A 413 4.47 -10.04 -15.93
C GLY A 413 5.75 -10.30 -16.74
N VAL A 414 5.56 -10.65 -18.01
CA VAL A 414 6.66 -10.93 -18.95
C VAL A 414 6.40 -10.18 -20.26
N GLU A 415 7.45 -9.63 -20.83
CA GLU A 415 7.43 -8.97 -22.15
C GLU A 415 7.94 -9.92 -23.24
N GLY A 416 7.40 -9.77 -24.46
CA GLY A 416 7.90 -10.42 -25.66
C GLY A 416 7.64 -9.56 -26.90
N HIS A 417 8.47 -9.74 -27.93
CA HIS A 417 8.34 -9.02 -29.20
C HIS A 417 7.87 -9.95 -30.30
N VAL A 418 6.80 -9.57 -30.99
CA VAL A 418 6.23 -10.33 -32.11
C VAL A 418 6.40 -9.51 -33.38
N THR A 419 6.95 -10.11 -34.44
CA THR A 419 7.06 -9.45 -35.75
C THR A 419 5.79 -9.71 -36.56
N THR A 420 5.08 -8.65 -36.94
CA THR A 420 3.94 -8.73 -37.87
C THR A 420 4.40 -8.53 -39.31
N PHE A 421 3.94 -9.34 -40.24
CA PHE A 421 4.17 -9.11 -41.68
C PHE A 421 3.18 -8.08 -42.22
N ASP A 422 3.68 -6.99 -42.80
CA ASP A 422 2.84 -6.00 -43.49
C ASP A 422 2.38 -6.58 -44.84
N MET A 423 1.18 -7.15 -44.86
CA MET A 423 0.56 -7.64 -46.09
C MET A 423 -0.46 -6.63 -46.62
N PRO A 424 -0.39 -6.25 -47.91
CA PRO A 424 -1.39 -5.38 -48.53
C PRO A 424 -2.83 -5.90 -48.30
N ASN A 425 -3.80 -5.00 -48.07
CA ASN A 425 -5.18 -5.36 -47.72
C ASN A 425 -5.84 -6.38 -48.67
N HIS A 426 -5.54 -6.33 -49.97
CA HIS A 426 -6.06 -7.29 -50.94
C HIS A 426 -5.55 -8.72 -50.68
N ASN A 427 -4.30 -8.87 -50.23
CA ASN A 427 -3.70 -10.15 -49.87
C ASN A 427 -4.22 -10.68 -48.52
N GLN A 428 -4.55 -9.78 -47.59
CA GLN A 428 -5.17 -10.16 -46.31
C GLN A 428 -6.59 -10.73 -46.50
N GLN A 429 -7.41 -10.06 -47.32
CA GLN A 429 -8.77 -10.54 -47.62
C GLN A 429 -8.75 -11.89 -48.36
N PHE A 430 -7.80 -12.04 -49.29
CA PHE A 430 -7.58 -13.29 -50.01
C PHE A 430 -7.16 -14.43 -49.07
N LEU A 431 -6.15 -14.22 -48.22
CA LEU A 431 -5.75 -15.24 -47.25
C LEU A 431 -6.88 -15.61 -46.29
N LYS A 432 -7.73 -14.65 -45.89
CA LYS A 432 -8.89 -14.92 -45.05
C LYS A 432 -9.93 -15.79 -45.79
N GLN A 433 -10.16 -15.55 -47.08
CA GLN A 433 -10.99 -16.44 -47.91
C GLN A 433 -10.37 -17.83 -48.03
N VAL A 434 -9.08 -17.91 -48.30
CA VAL A 434 -8.33 -19.17 -48.41
C VAL A 434 -8.38 -19.97 -47.12
N TYR A 435 -8.14 -19.36 -45.95
CA TYR A 435 -8.25 -20.04 -44.65
C TYR A 435 -9.68 -20.52 -44.37
N LYS A 436 -10.68 -19.69 -44.68
CA LYS A 436 -12.10 -20.03 -44.48
C LYS A 436 -12.56 -21.14 -45.43
N GLU A 437 -12.01 -21.22 -46.64
CA GLU A 437 -12.26 -22.33 -47.56
C GLU A 437 -11.50 -23.59 -47.16
N PHE A 438 -10.30 -23.47 -46.57
CA PHE A 438 -9.52 -24.59 -46.07
C PHE A 438 -10.18 -25.30 -44.89
N GLU A 439 -10.85 -24.56 -44.01
CA GLU A 439 -11.67 -25.14 -42.93
C GLU A 439 -12.87 -25.93 -43.46
N ASN A 440 -13.33 -25.66 -44.69
CA ASN A 440 -14.59 -26.18 -45.23
C ASN A 440 -14.43 -27.13 -46.43
N ASN A 441 -13.25 -27.27 -47.03
CA ASN A 441 -13.02 -28.08 -48.24
C ASN A 441 -11.67 -28.85 -48.19
N PRO A 442 -11.57 -30.03 -48.84
CA PRO A 442 -10.34 -30.82 -48.88
C PRO A 442 -9.18 -30.12 -49.65
N PRO A 443 -7.91 -30.43 -49.33
CA PRO A 443 -6.72 -29.64 -49.72
C PRO A 443 -6.56 -29.41 -51.23
N LEU A 444 -6.89 -30.41 -52.05
CA LEU A 444 -6.76 -30.35 -53.52
C LEU A 444 -7.58 -29.23 -54.19
N SER A 445 -8.71 -28.83 -53.61
CA SER A 445 -9.55 -27.74 -54.14
C SER A 445 -8.89 -26.38 -53.96
N LEU A 446 -8.09 -26.23 -52.90
CA LEU A 446 -7.42 -24.97 -52.55
C LEU A 446 -6.22 -24.72 -53.48
N THR A 447 -5.42 -25.77 -53.74
CA THR A 447 -4.24 -25.71 -54.62
C THR A 447 -4.65 -25.29 -56.04
N TYR A 448 -5.81 -25.75 -56.52
CA TYR A 448 -6.35 -25.36 -57.83
C TYR A 448 -6.80 -23.90 -57.87
N MET A 449 -7.52 -23.42 -56.84
CA MET A 449 -7.96 -22.02 -56.74
C MET A 449 -6.80 -21.04 -56.62
N LEU A 450 -5.82 -21.35 -55.77
CA LEU A 450 -4.61 -20.55 -55.59
C LEU A 450 -3.75 -20.48 -56.86
N SER A 451 -3.65 -21.59 -57.61
CA SER A 451 -2.90 -21.60 -58.88
C SER A 451 -3.50 -20.69 -59.96
N SER A 452 -4.83 -20.53 -59.97
CA SER A 452 -5.54 -19.65 -60.91
C SER A 452 -5.31 -18.18 -60.57
N TYR A 453 -5.34 -17.84 -59.28
CA TYR A 453 -5.18 -16.46 -58.80
C TYR A 453 -3.74 -15.94 -58.90
N LEU A 454 -2.75 -16.78 -58.53
CA LEU A 454 -1.32 -16.45 -58.63
C LEU A 454 -0.87 -16.22 -60.07
N LYS A 455 -1.59 -16.77 -61.04
CA LYS A 455 -1.36 -16.58 -62.48
C LYS A 455 -1.77 -15.19 -62.98
N HIS A 456 -2.49 -14.39 -62.18
CA HIS A 456 -3.02 -13.10 -62.61
C HIS A 456 -2.51 -11.90 -61.80
N TYR A 457 -2.06 -12.06 -60.54
CA TYR A 457 -1.91 -10.89 -59.64
C TYR A 457 -0.66 -10.82 -58.75
N ALA A 458 0.33 -11.72 -58.85
CA ALA A 458 1.47 -11.75 -57.92
C ALA A 458 2.84 -11.57 -58.61
N THR A 459 3.75 -10.85 -57.96
CA THR A 459 5.17 -10.75 -58.36
C THR A 459 5.89 -12.10 -58.15
N LYS A 460 6.84 -12.41 -59.04
CA LYS A 460 7.53 -13.72 -59.17
C LYS A 460 8.03 -14.33 -57.85
N GLU A 461 8.43 -13.50 -56.90
CA GLU A 461 9.06 -13.93 -55.64
C GLU A 461 8.05 -14.36 -54.57
N ILE A 462 6.89 -13.69 -54.50
CA ILE A 462 5.77 -14.06 -53.62
C ILE A 462 5.14 -15.37 -54.09
N VAL A 463 4.99 -15.55 -55.41
CA VAL A 463 4.49 -16.80 -55.99
C VAL A 463 5.40 -17.97 -55.62
N LYS A 464 6.73 -17.79 -55.67
CA LYS A 464 7.69 -18.85 -55.30
C LYS A 464 7.59 -19.25 -53.84
N ASN A 465 7.56 -18.29 -52.91
CA ASN A 465 7.55 -18.57 -51.48
C ASN A 465 6.20 -19.12 -51.00
N VAL A 466 5.08 -18.62 -51.54
CA VAL A 466 3.75 -19.13 -51.21
C VAL A 466 3.53 -20.53 -51.78
N MET A 467 3.93 -20.78 -53.04
CA MET A 467 3.85 -22.12 -53.64
C MET A 467 4.76 -23.13 -52.93
N ALA A 468 5.98 -22.73 -52.52
CA ALA A 468 6.89 -23.63 -51.80
C ALA A 468 6.31 -24.04 -50.43
N ASN A 469 5.74 -23.10 -49.68
CA ASN A 469 5.12 -23.39 -48.40
C ASN A 469 3.83 -24.21 -48.53
N LEU A 470 2.99 -23.92 -49.54
CA LEU A 470 1.77 -24.69 -49.79
C LEU A 470 2.07 -26.11 -50.26
N LEU A 471 3.09 -26.30 -51.11
CA LEU A 471 3.53 -27.63 -51.54
C LEU A 471 4.18 -28.42 -50.41
N PHE A 472 4.90 -27.75 -49.51
CA PHE A 472 5.41 -28.36 -48.29
C PHE A 472 4.25 -28.81 -47.38
N LEU A 473 3.23 -27.98 -47.19
CA LEU A 473 2.05 -28.31 -46.41
C LEU A 473 1.21 -29.43 -47.04
N ASP A 474 1.04 -29.45 -48.36
CA ASP A 474 0.38 -30.55 -49.09
C ASP A 474 1.17 -31.85 -48.93
N ALA A 475 2.49 -31.83 -49.12
CA ALA A 475 3.33 -33.02 -48.94
C ALA A 475 3.34 -33.53 -47.49
N PHE A 476 3.33 -32.62 -46.51
CA PHE A 476 3.29 -32.92 -45.09
C PHE A 476 1.94 -33.48 -44.65
N TYR A 477 0.83 -32.92 -45.16
CA TYR A 477 -0.53 -33.40 -44.90
C TYR A 477 -0.80 -34.75 -45.56
N ILE A 478 -0.33 -34.98 -46.79
CA ILE A 478 -0.42 -36.29 -47.47
C ILE A 478 0.42 -37.35 -46.72
N GLY A 479 1.59 -36.97 -46.21
CA GLY A 479 2.43 -37.85 -45.39
C GLY A 479 1.82 -38.21 -44.03
N LEU A 480 1.05 -37.30 -43.42
CA LEU A 480 0.40 -37.51 -42.12
C LEU A 480 -0.93 -38.28 -42.21
N THR A 481 -1.67 -38.12 -43.30
CA THR A 481 -3.04 -38.66 -43.42
C THR A 481 -3.13 -40.01 -44.13
N GLY A 482 -2.04 -40.48 -44.77
CA GLY A 482 -2.00 -41.79 -45.41
C GLY A 482 -3.03 -41.98 -46.53
N GLN A 483 -3.53 -40.89 -47.12
CA GLN A 483 -4.66 -40.91 -48.06
C GLN A 483 -4.41 -41.61 -49.41
N TYR A 484 -3.17 -42.07 -49.68
CA TYR A 484 -2.84 -42.87 -50.85
C TYR A 484 -2.24 -44.22 -50.43
N ASN A 485 -2.91 -45.32 -50.81
CA ASN A 485 -2.42 -46.68 -50.57
C ASN A 485 -1.32 -47.13 -51.55
N ASP A 486 -1.06 -46.37 -52.62
CA ASP A 486 -0.08 -46.71 -53.65
C ASP A 486 0.96 -45.58 -53.83
N THR A 487 2.22 -45.92 -53.59
CA THR A 487 3.38 -45.02 -53.71
C THR A 487 3.61 -44.56 -55.16
N ALA A 488 3.06 -45.25 -56.15
CA ALA A 488 3.20 -44.89 -57.57
C ALA A 488 2.34 -43.66 -57.95
N GLU A 489 1.14 -43.54 -57.39
CA GLU A 489 0.22 -42.44 -57.67
C GLU A 489 0.70 -41.12 -57.05
N LEU A 490 1.20 -41.19 -55.81
CA LEU A 490 1.87 -40.07 -55.14
C LEU A 490 3.11 -39.58 -55.93
N ARG A 491 3.95 -40.51 -56.41
CA ARG A 491 5.12 -40.17 -57.23
C ARG A 491 4.74 -39.54 -58.56
N ARG A 492 3.60 -39.93 -59.14
CA ARG A 492 3.09 -39.35 -60.39
C ARG A 492 2.63 -37.91 -60.17
N GLU A 493 1.84 -37.64 -59.14
CA GLU A 493 1.36 -36.29 -58.82
C GLU A 493 2.51 -35.34 -58.43
N VAL A 494 3.45 -35.79 -57.59
CA VAL A 494 4.67 -35.02 -57.27
C VAL A 494 5.47 -34.69 -58.53
N ARG A 495 5.57 -35.62 -59.49
CA ARG A 495 6.29 -35.40 -60.75
C ARG A 495 5.56 -34.43 -61.69
N VAL A 496 4.22 -34.41 -61.68
CA VAL A 496 3.40 -33.43 -62.42
C VAL A 496 3.60 -32.03 -61.83
N VAL A 497 3.62 -31.91 -60.50
CA VAL A 497 3.87 -30.65 -59.80
C VAL A 497 5.29 -30.12 -60.09
N LEU A 498 6.31 -30.98 -59.96
CA LEU A 498 7.70 -30.60 -60.27
C LEU A 498 7.88 -30.21 -61.75
N GLY A 499 7.21 -30.91 -62.68
CA GLY A 499 7.21 -30.55 -64.10
C GLY A 499 6.56 -29.18 -64.39
N LYS A 500 5.52 -28.81 -63.63
CA LYS A 500 4.93 -27.46 -63.68
C LYS A 500 5.87 -26.40 -63.10
N MET A 501 6.63 -26.72 -62.05
CA MET A 501 7.66 -25.82 -61.48
C MET A 501 8.80 -25.57 -62.47
N ASP A 502 9.26 -26.59 -63.20
CA ASP A 502 10.30 -26.43 -64.22
C ASP A 502 9.83 -25.60 -65.41
N ASN A 503 8.56 -25.74 -65.83
CA ASN A 503 7.98 -24.88 -66.88
C ASN A 503 7.84 -23.42 -66.45
N LEU A 504 7.56 -23.16 -65.16
CA LEU A 504 7.54 -21.80 -64.59
C LEU A 504 8.94 -21.19 -64.48
N ASN A 505 9.97 -22.01 -64.25
CA ASN A 505 11.37 -21.54 -64.27
C ASN A 505 11.88 -21.27 -65.70
N ARG A 506 11.44 -22.03 -66.71
CA ARG A 506 11.88 -21.89 -68.11
C ARG A 506 11.21 -20.76 -68.88
N THR A 507 9.95 -20.43 -68.56
CA THR A 507 9.23 -19.31 -69.20
C THR A 507 9.69 -17.94 -68.69
N GLY A 508 10.60 -17.89 -67.71
CA GLY A 508 11.17 -16.66 -67.16
C GLY A 508 12.36 -16.06 -67.92
N GLY A 509 12.74 -16.59 -69.08
CA GLY A 509 13.89 -16.15 -69.88
C GLY A 509 13.60 -15.14 -71.00
N SER A 510 12.36 -14.68 -71.15
CA SER A 510 12.01 -13.68 -72.17
C SER A 510 10.80 -12.86 -71.75
N GLN A 511 11.03 -11.55 -71.66
CA GLN A 511 10.18 -10.42 -71.27
C GLN A 511 9.94 -10.22 -69.77
#